data_AF-A0A0B6Z846-F1
#
_entry.id   AF-A0A0B6Z846-F1
#
_cell.length_a   1.000
_cell.length_b   1.000
_cell.length_c   1.000
_cell.angle_alpha   90.00
_cell.angle_beta   90.00
_cell.angle_gamma   90.00
#
_symmetry.space_group_name_H-M   'P 1'
#
loop_
_entity.id
_entity.type
_entity.pdbx_description
1 polymer ?
#
loop_
_entity_poly.entity_id
_entity_poly.type
_entity_poly.pdbx_seq_one_letter_code
_entity_poly.pdbx_strand_id
1 'polypeptide(L)'
;TPTTSNRLQKETTTTISESSETSLSAASSIARPQFAVRQKLLNNLVIKMIAKDLQPFSIVDDLGFRELITALNPSYHLPSRSTLTRQLLPKIYESAVQEIK
;
A
#
# COMPACT_ATOMS: atom_id res chain seq x y z
N THR A 1 -20.54 47.75 19.42
CA THR A 1 -19.46 48.75 19.57
C THR A 1 -19.73 49.55 20.83
N PRO A 2 -18.73 49.76 21.68
CA PRO A 2 -17.79 50.86 21.47
C PRO A 2 -16.33 50.41 21.34
N THR A 3 -15.55 51.38 20.88
CA THR A 3 -14.19 51.39 20.34
C THR A 3 -13.09 51.43 21.40
N THR A 4 -11.91 50.88 21.10
CA THR A 4 -10.53 51.33 21.48
C THR A 4 -9.58 50.27 20.90
N SER A 5 -8.76 50.43 19.86
CA SER A 5 -7.81 51.45 19.39
C SER A 5 -6.62 51.74 20.32
N ASN A 6 -5.54 50.97 20.13
CA ASN A 6 -4.11 51.28 20.35
C ASN A 6 -3.33 50.14 19.67
N ARG A 7 -2.54 50.24 18.57
CA ARG A 7 -1.55 51.17 18.00
C ARG A 7 -0.16 51.17 18.69
N LEU A 8 0.79 50.46 18.03
CA LEU A 8 2.27 50.61 17.96
C LEU A 8 3.05 50.41 19.28
N GLN A 9 4.26 49.86 19.38
CA GLN A 9 5.36 49.39 18.52
C GLN A 9 6.28 48.53 19.44
N LYS A 10 6.84 47.38 19.01
CA LYS A 10 8.16 47.18 18.34
C LYS A 10 9.38 47.32 19.26
N GLU A 11 10.13 46.23 19.43
CA GLU A 11 11.60 46.13 19.67
C GLU A 11 11.98 44.63 19.58
N THR A 12 12.62 44.10 18.53
CA THR A 12 14.06 44.04 18.16
C THR A 12 15.01 43.49 19.22
N THR A 13 15.74 42.40 18.90
CA THR A 13 17.19 42.11 19.12
C THR A 13 17.46 40.62 18.81
N THR A 14 18.01 40.28 17.63
CA THR A 14 19.43 39.89 17.39
C THR A 14 19.71 38.42 17.73
N THR A 15 19.71 37.52 16.73
CA THR A 15 20.90 36.95 16.04
C THR A 15 21.67 35.92 16.88
N ILE A 16 21.63 34.64 16.47
CA ILE A 16 22.78 33.73 16.34
C ILE A 16 22.42 32.68 15.27
N SER A 17 23.28 32.61 14.27
CA SER A 17 23.34 31.62 13.19
C SER A 17 23.64 30.22 13.71
N GLU A 18 23.12 29.18 13.04
CA GLU A 18 23.97 28.22 12.32
C GLU A 18 23.13 27.20 11.54
N SER A 19 23.78 26.74 10.47
CA SER A 19 23.31 26.08 9.27
C SER A 19 23.10 24.56 9.40
N SER A 20 22.50 23.99 8.35
CA SER A 20 22.68 22.59 7.89
C SER A 20 21.81 21.56 8.65
N GLU A 21 21.01 20.68 8.04
CA GLU A 21 21.00 20.13 6.69
C GLU A 21 19.58 19.78 6.22
N THR A 22 19.39 20.04 4.93
CA THR A 22 18.42 19.41 4.05
C THR A 22 18.60 17.89 4.07
N SER A 23 17.51 17.13 4.28
CA SER A 23 17.27 15.89 3.54
C SER A 23 15.80 15.50 3.61
N LEU A 24 15.02 16.12 2.71
CA LEU A 24 13.82 15.50 2.17
C LEU A 24 14.26 14.24 1.44
N SER A 25 14.10 13.05 2.03
CA SER A 25 14.32 11.79 1.32
C SER A 25 13.12 11.50 0.41
N ALA A 26 13.02 12.29 -0.65
CA ALA A 26 12.25 11.94 -1.82
C ALA A 26 12.86 10.69 -2.46
N ALA A 27 12.04 9.65 -2.55
CA ALA A 27 12.13 8.52 -3.45
C ALA A 27 13.37 7.60 -3.37
N SER A 28 13.14 6.41 -2.80
CA SER A 28 13.45 5.20 -3.57
C SER A 28 12.32 4.20 -3.42
N SER A 29 11.18 4.50 -4.05
CA SER A 29 10.18 3.51 -4.48
C SER A 29 10.74 2.64 -5.62
N ILE A 30 11.95 2.11 -5.41
CA ILE A 30 12.46 0.98 -6.16
C ILE A 30 11.98 -0.21 -5.34
N ALA A 31 10.83 -0.76 -5.71
CA ALA A 31 10.40 -2.03 -5.17
C ALA A 31 11.57 -3.01 -5.33
N ARG A 32 12.22 -3.37 -4.22
CA ARG A 32 13.34 -4.33 -4.25
C ARG A 32 12.83 -5.56 -5.00
N PRO A 33 13.59 -6.12 -5.97
CA PRO A 33 13.10 -7.23 -6.79
C PRO A 33 12.48 -8.37 -5.97
N GLN A 34 13.04 -8.62 -4.79
CA GLN A 34 12.56 -9.59 -3.82
C GLN A 34 11.10 -9.32 -3.36
N PHE A 35 10.71 -8.07 -3.18
CA PHE A 35 9.35 -7.68 -2.79
C PHE A 35 8.35 -8.00 -3.90
N ALA A 36 8.66 -7.62 -5.16
CA ALA A 36 7.80 -7.90 -6.31
C ALA A 36 7.61 -9.41 -6.54
N VAL A 37 8.69 -10.20 -6.38
CA VAL A 37 8.64 -11.66 -6.45
C VAL A 37 7.74 -12.24 -5.36
N ARG A 38 7.90 -11.78 -4.11
CA ARG A 38 7.10 -12.27 -2.97
C ARG A 38 5.63 -11.86 -3.09
N GLN A 39 5.35 -10.65 -3.56
CA GLN A 39 3.99 -10.17 -3.85
C GLN A 39 3.29 -11.04 -4.90
N LYS A 40 3.99 -11.36 -6.00
CA LYS A 40 3.44 -12.25 -7.04
C LYS A 40 3.14 -13.65 -6.50
N LEU A 41 4.02 -14.20 -5.67
CA LEU A 41 3.81 -15.50 -5.03
C LEU A 41 2.56 -15.49 -4.14
N LEU A 42 2.41 -14.49 -3.28
CA LEU A 42 1.26 -14.38 -2.39
C LEU A 42 -0.04 -14.17 -3.16
N ASN A 43 -0.05 -13.33 -4.20
CA ASN A 43 -1.21 -13.15 -5.08
C ASN A 43 -1.65 -14.48 -5.69
N ASN A 44 -0.70 -15.30 -6.17
CA ASN A 44 -0.98 -16.62 -6.72
C ASN A 44 -1.55 -17.60 -5.68
N LEU A 45 -1.10 -17.53 -4.43
CA LEU A 45 -1.65 -18.35 -3.36
C LEU A 45 -3.08 -17.95 -3.02
N VAL A 46 -3.37 -16.64 -2.90
CA VAL A 46 -4.72 -16.13 -2.59
C VAL A 46 -5.74 -16.61 -3.63
N ILE A 47 -5.45 -16.42 -4.91
CA ILE A 47 -6.39 -16.82 -5.97
C ILE A 47 -6.52 -18.34 -6.11
N LYS A 48 -5.46 -19.11 -5.84
CA LYS A 48 -5.54 -20.58 -5.77
C LYS A 48 -6.41 -21.03 -4.61
N MET A 49 -6.30 -20.40 -3.44
CA MET A 49 -7.19 -20.65 -2.29
C MET A 49 -8.64 -20.38 -2.67
N ILE A 50 -8.92 -19.22 -3.28
CA ILE A 50 -10.27 -18.86 -3.73
C ILE A 50 -10.84 -19.94 -4.69
N ALA A 51 -10.05 -20.36 -5.67
CA ALA A 51 -10.49 -21.36 -6.64
C ALA A 51 -10.67 -22.76 -6.04
N LYS A 52 -9.76 -23.18 -5.15
CA LYS A 52 -9.81 -24.50 -4.50
C LYS A 52 -10.96 -24.64 -3.52
N ASP A 53 -11.19 -23.60 -2.73
CA ASP A 53 -12.15 -23.63 -1.63
C ASP A 53 -13.50 -23.00 -2.03
N LEU A 54 -13.70 -22.77 -3.34
CA LEU A 54 -14.90 -22.18 -3.95
C LEU A 54 -15.35 -20.89 -3.27
N GLN A 55 -14.40 -20.08 -2.82
CA GLN A 55 -14.71 -18.82 -2.14
C GLN A 55 -15.17 -17.76 -3.14
N PRO A 56 -16.05 -16.84 -2.73
CA PRO A 56 -16.36 -15.69 -3.55
C PRO A 56 -15.14 -14.76 -3.64
N PHE A 57 -14.92 -14.14 -4.81
CA PHE A 57 -13.82 -13.17 -4.96
C PHE A 57 -13.97 -11.94 -4.06
N SER A 58 -15.14 -11.69 -3.47
CA SER A 58 -15.36 -10.63 -2.49
C SER A 58 -14.65 -10.86 -1.16
N ILE A 59 -14.14 -12.07 -0.88
CA ILE A 59 -13.41 -12.37 0.37
C ILE A 59 -12.23 -11.41 0.61
N VAL A 60 -11.61 -10.90 -0.45
CA VAL A 60 -10.51 -9.92 -0.31
C VAL A 60 -10.96 -8.55 0.16
N ASP A 61 -12.26 -8.28 0.15
CA ASP A 61 -12.87 -7.04 0.64
C ASP A 61 -13.42 -7.21 2.07
N ASP A 62 -13.45 -8.45 2.60
CA ASP A 62 -13.92 -8.74 3.95
C ASP A 62 -12.93 -8.21 5.00
N LEU A 63 -13.46 -7.52 6.01
CA LEU A 63 -12.66 -6.86 7.04
C LEU A 63 -11.78 -7.86 7.81
N GLY A 64 -12.37 -8.94 8.32
CA GLY A 64 -11.63 -9.94 9.11
C GLY A 64 -10.53 -10.64 8.32
N PHE A 65 -10.74 -10.87 7.02
CA PHE A 65 -9.70 -11.45 6.16
C PHE A 65 -8.56 -10.46 5.94
N ARG A 66 -8.87 -9.18 5.69
CA ARG A 66 -7.85 -8.12 5.57
C ARG A 66 -7.03 -7.96 6.84
N GLU A 67 -7.69 -7.92 8.00
CA GLU A 67 -7.04 -7.84 9.31
C GLU A 67 -6.08 -9.02 9.54
N LEU A 68 -6.54 -10.25 9.26
CA LEU A 68 -5.71 -11.45 9.36
C LEU A 68 -4.47 -11.37 8.46
N ILE A 69 -4.65 -11.00 7.20
CA ILE A 69 -3.55 -10.92 6.23
C ILE A 69 -2.54 -9.83 6.62
N THR A 70 -3.03 -8.67 7.07
CA THR A 70 -2.17 -7.58 7.57
C THR A 70 -1.39 -8.01 8.82
N ALA A 71 -2.02 -8.72 9.76
CA ALA A 71 -1.34 -9.24 10.95
C ALA A 71 -0.24 -10.26 10.60
N LEU A 72 -0.49 -11.13 9.61
CA LEU A 72 0.48 -12.12 9.14
C LEU A 72 1.64 -11.50 8.36
N ASN A 73 1.37 -10.49 7.52
CA ASN A 73 2.37 -9.81 6.73
C ASN A 73 1.95 -8.36 6.40
N PRO A 74 2.37 -7.37 7.20
CA PRO A 74 1.98 -5.97 7.02
C PRO A 74 2.43 -5.37 5.69
N SER A 75 3.51 -5.90 5.10
CA SER A 75 4.05 -5.38 3.85
C SER A 75 3.33 -5.92 2.61
N TYR A 76 2.44 -6.89 2.74
CA TYR A 76 1.73 -7.46 1.60
C TYR A 76 0.48 -6.65 1.27
N HIS A 77 0.39 -6.18 0.02
CA HIS A 77 -0.80 -5.49 -0.46
C HIS A 77 -1.75 -6.50 -1.09
N LEU A 78 -2.85 -6.80 -0.40
CA LEU A 78 -3.86 -7.72 -0.90
C LEU A 78 -4.46 -7.19 -2.22
N PRO A 79 -4.52 -7.99 -3.30
CA PRO A 79 -5.06 -7.55 -4.57
C PRO A 79 -6.57 -7.30 -4.48
N SER A 80 -7.06 -6.33 -5.23
CA SER A 80 -8.49 -6.06 -5.32
C SER A 80 -9.23 -7.19 -6.04
N ARG A 81 -10.54 -7.30 -5.79
CA ARG A 81 -11.44 -8.22 -6.52
C ARG A 81 -11.32 -8.08 -8.04
N SER A 82 -11.18 -6.85 -8.54
CA SER A 82 -11.01 -6.57 -9.97
C SER A 82 -9.66 -7.06 -10.50
N THR A 83 -8.58 -6.91 -9.72
CA THR A 83 -7.26 -7.43 -10.08
C THR A 83 -7.27 -8.95 -10.15
N LEU A 84 -7.93 -9.59 -9.17
CA LEU A 84 -8.09 -11.04 -9.16
C LEU A 84 -8.80 -11.55 -10.42
N THR A 85 -9.97 -11.00 -10.73
CA THR A 85 -10.81 -11.48 -11.83
C THR A 85 -10.28 -11.12 -13.22
N ARG A 86 -9.77 -9.90 -13.41
CA ARG A 86 -9.37 -9.40 -14.74
C ARG A 86 -7.92 -9.68 -15.12
N GLN A 87 -7.04 -9.90 -14.14
CA GLN A 87 -5.60 -10.04 -14.41
C GLN A 87 -5.01 -11.36 -13.94
N LEU A 88 -5.32 -11.79 -12.71
CA LEU A 88 -4.71 -12.99 -12.13
C LEU A 88 -5.40 -14.27 -12.57
N LEU A 89 -6.74 -14.28 -12.61
CA LEU A 89 -7.54 -15.46 -12.96
C LEU A 89 -7.23 -15.98 -14.37
N PRO A 90 -7.20 -15.14 -15.44
CA PRO A 90 -6.90 -15.63 -16.79
C PRO A 90 -5.51 -16.28 -16.86
N LYS A 91 -4.50 -15.66 -16.23
CA LYS A 91 -3.11 -16.15 -16.25
C LYS A 91 -2.99 -17.53 -15.60
N ILE A 92 -3.69 -17.75 -14.49
CA ILE A 92 -3.63 -19.03 -13.77
C ILE A 92 -4.43 -20.10 -14.50
N TYR A 93 -5.56 -19.74 -15.10
CA TYR A 93 -6.32 -20.65 -15.95
C TYR A 93 -5.47 -21.11 -17.14
N GLU A 94 -4.84 -20.19 -17.87
CA GLU A 94 -3.95 -20.52 -18.98
C GLU A 94 -2.81 -21.44 -18.54
N SER A 95 -2.17 -21.14 -17.40
CA SER A 95 -1.10 -21.99 -16.85
C SER A 95 -1.60 -23.40 -16.54
N ALA A 96 -2.75 -23.53 -15.89
CA ALA A 96 -3.35 -24.84 -15.57
C ALA A 96 -3.75 -25.62 -16.82
N VAL A 97 -4.23 -24.95 -17.86
CA VAL A 97 -4.55 -25.58 -19.15
C VAL A 97 -3.29 -26.11 -19.83
N GLN A 98 -2.16 -25.39 -19.76
CA GLN A 98 -0.90 -25.86 -20.33
C GLN A 98 -0.30 -27.05 -19.57
N GLU A 99 -0.50 -27.14 -18.25
CA GLU A 99 -0.03 -28.29 -17.45
C GLU A 99 -0.78 -29.61 -17.76
N ILE A 100 -2.00 -29.52 -18.32
CA ILE A 100 -2.84 -30.69 -18.64
C ILE A 100 -2.61 -31.17 -20.09
N LYS A 101 -2.04 -30.32 -20.96
CA LYS A 101 -1.74 -30.65 -22.35
C LYS A 101 -0.41 -31.39 -22.49
#